data_AF-A0A1V4AP89-F1
#
_entry.id   AF-A0A1V4AP89-F1
#
_cell.length_a   1.000
_cell.length_b   1.000
_cell.length_c   1.000
_cell.angle_alpha   90.00
_cell.angle_beta   90.00
_cell.angle_gamma   90.00
#
_symmetry.space_group_name_H-M   'P 1'
#
loop_
_entity.id
_entity.type
_entity.pdbx_description
1 polymer ?
#
loop_
_entity_poly.entity_id
_entity_poly.type
_entity_poly.pdbx_seq_one_letter_code
_entity_poly.pdbx_strand_id
1 'polypeptide(L)'
;MIEIPIPELGFLALLCYGSTDKKLSIHELNLRFFDLNTLIKSDSCDFINLFAQMYRRFRGDGSSVATQPPIEFFLKANPDNHQGRPIMILDGEVRSLSDPGLLEGYAYESILIGMVTRVRSHVLIHAGVVSHDGQGIILAADARHGKTTLVLELVRRGFRFLSDEMAALGRADRKVHPFPRSLRVRQGTLELTGFAEVAAGAPTWLGKYLLDIEEIKPGSMGEAVPVSHIIILQDPAEAQGVMQDNSGQEVCVLVDRQDEFFLDAVRQNEDVRDLRVEADGNLSTLRFRATRANFVLSQIEALCREHQILVLDVTRGAKDHPTFETPAALKSIPGSQAAMELLNGFQGGYMSELLNTEFGGSSARLFMELSAMVGQANCYHLSVGPLHEMADLVCSVVGT
;
A
#
# COMPACT_ATOMS: atom_id res chain seq x y z
N MET A 1 -27.93 -39.23 45.49
CA MET A 1 -27.83 -40.20 44.37
C MET A 1 -28.97 -39.84 43.43
N ILE A 2 -28.72 -39.24 42.28
CA ILE A 2 -28.02 -39.83 41.13
C ILE A 2 -27.25 -38.73 40.38
N GLU A 3 -26.02 -39.06 39.98
CA GLU A 3 -25.09 -38.26 39.19
C GLU A 3 -25.58 -38.06 37.75
N ILE A 4 -25.32 -36.89 37.18
CA ILE A 4 -25.53 -36.56 35.76
C ILE A 4 -24.15 -36.49 35.10
N PRO A 5 -23.85 -37.28 34.04
CA PRO A 5 -22.61 -37.14 33.30
C PRO A 5 -22.76 -36.13 32.15
N ILE A 6 -21.71 -35.33 31.96
CA ILE A 6 -21.48 -34.41 30.84
C ILE A 6 -20.91 -35.24 29.66
N PRO A 7 -21.41 -35.14 28.42
CA PRO A 7 -20.72 -35.71 27.27
C PRO A 7 -19.78 -34.72 26.58
N GLU A 8 -18.62 -35.25 26.22
CA GLU A 8 -17.45 -34.65 25.59
C GLU A 8 -17.68 -34.18 24.14
N LEU A 9 -16.88 -33.18 23.75
CA LEU A 9 -16.68 -32.71 22.38
C LEU A 9 -16.13 -33.83 21.48
N GLY A 10 -16.98 -34.39 20.63
CA GLY A 10 -16.62 -35.32 19.56
C GLY A 10 -16.77 -34.68 18.18
N PHE A 11 -15.64 -34.59 17.47
CA PHE A 11 -15.52 -34.31 16.04
C PHE A 11 -16.60 -35.03 15.23
N LEU A 12 -17.41 -34.29 14.47
CA LEU A 12 -18.31 -34.85 13.46
C LEU A 12 -17.75 -34.54 12.07
N ALA A 13 -17.20 -35.58 11.47
CA ALA A 13 -16.86 -35.67 10.06
C ALA A 13 -18.11 -35.36 9.21
N LEU A 14 -18.01 -34.36 8.33
CA LEU A 14 -19.00 -34.15 7.29
C LEU A 14 -18.62 -35.00 6.06
N LEU A 15 -19.50 -35.97 5.82
CA LEU A 15 -19.63 -36.88 4.69
C LEU A 15 -19.17 -36.33 3.33
N CYS A 16 -18.20 -37.01 2.72
CA CYS A 16 -17.95 -36.98 1.28
C CYS A 16 -19.00 -37.85 0.56
N TYR A 17 -19.82 -37.24 -0.30
CA TYR A 17 -20.54 -37.96 -1.35
C TYR A 17 -20.59 -37.13 -2.64
N GLY A 18 -19.93 -37.63 -3.68
CA GLY A 18 -20.27 -37.40 -5.09
C GLY A 18 -19.94 -36.02 -5.70
N SER A 19 -18.66 -35.72 -5.90
CA SER A 19 -18.21 -34.82 -6.98
C SER A 19 -16.95 -35.41 -7.60
N THR A 20 -16.90 -35.50 -8.92
CA THR A 20 -15.65 -35.73 -9.66
C THR A 20 -14.77 -34.48 -9.55
N ASP A 21 -14.25 -34.22 -8.35
CA ASP A 21 -13.21 -33.22 -8.14
C ASP A 21 -11.93 -33.79 -8.74
N LYS A 22 -11.52 -33.27 -9.90
CA LYS A 22 -10.09 -33.26 -10.23
C LYS A 22 -9.41 -32.60 -9.04
N LYS A 23 -8.64 -33.37 -8.27
CA LYS A 23 -7.90 -32.89 -7.09
C LYS A 23 -6.91 -31.81 -7.56
N LEU A 24 -7.33 -30.55 -7.54
CA LEU A 24 -6.50 -29.41 -7.93
C LEU A 24 -5.31 -29.35 -6.97
N SER A 25 -4.10 -29.19 -7.52
CA SER A 25 -2.90 -29.00 -6.72
C SER A 25 -2.97 -27.65 -6.02
N ILE A 26 -2.84 -27.65 -4.69
CA ILE A 26 -2.71 -26.41 -3.93
C ILE A 26 -1.23 -26.02 -3.89
N HIS A 27 -0.97 -24.79 -4.27
CA HIS A 27 0.34 -24.14 -4.27
C HIS A 27 0.42 -23.22 -3.05
N GLU A 28 1.61 -23.15 -2.44
CA GLU A 28 1.82 -22.40 -1.21
C GLU A 28 3.02 -21.46 -1.33
N LEU A 29 2.93 -20.29 -0.71
CA LEU A 29 4.00 -19.30 -0.62
C LEU A 29 4.09 -18.80 0.83
N ASN A 30 5.26 -18.99 1.43
CA ASN A 30 5.58 -18.50 2.76
C ASN A 30 6.34 -17.18 2.65
N LEU A 31 5.75 -16.12 3.19
CA LEU A 31 6.34 -14.80 3.27
C LEU A 31 6.48 -14.38 4.73
N ARG A 32 7.41 -13.47 4.98
CA ARG A 32 7.63 -12.84 6.27
C ARG A 32 7.76 -11.34 6.10
N PHE A 33 6.84 -10.62 6.72
CA PHE A 33 6.82 -9.17 6.79
C PHE A 33 7.17 -8.75 8.20
N PHE A 34 8.45 -8.49 8.42
CA PHE A 34 8.99 -8.12 9.73
C PHE A 34 8.66 -9.15 10.82
N ASP A 35 7.72 -8.84 11.72
CA ASP A 35 7.25 -9.69 12.82
C ASP A 35 6.08 -10.60 12.47
N LEU A 36 5.58 -10.54 11.22
CA LEU A 36 4.44 -11.30 10.74
C LEU A 36 4.87 -12.38 9.74
N ASN A 37 4.49 -13.64 10.01
CA ASN A 37 4.55 -14.72 9.03
C ASN A 37 3.23 -14.81 8.28
N THR A 38 3.30 -14.96 6.96
CA THR A 38 2.15 -14.99 6.06
C THR A 38 2.23 -16.21 5.16
N LEU A 39 1.19 -17.04 5.18
CA LEU A 39 1.03 -18.19 4.30
C LEU A 39 -0.05 -17.90 3.26
N ILE A 40 0.34 -17.86 1.99
CA ILE A 40 -0.59 -17.69 0.87
C ILE A 40 -0.76 -19.03 0.18
N LYS A 41 -1.99 -19.50 0.07
CA LYS A 41 -2.38 -20.72 -0.65
C LYS A 41 -3.23 -20.38 -1.85
N SER A 42 -3.05 -21.12 -2.94
CA SER A 42 -3.97 -21.05 -4.07
C SER A 42 -4.00 -22.32 -4.90
N ASP A 43 -5.12 -22.60 -5.54
CA ASP A 43 -5.22 -23.56 -6.65
C ASP A 43 -4.74 -22.97 -7.99
N SER A 44 -4.36 -21.68 -8.01
CA SER A 44 -3.71 -21.01 -9.15
C SER A 44 -2.20 -20.89 -8.94
N CYS A 45 -1.44 -21.64 -9.75
CA CYS A 45 0.02 -21.53 -9.79
C CYS A 45 0.48 -20.14 -10.27
N ASP A 46 -0.22 -19.56 -11.24
CA ASP A 46 0.10 -18.26 -11.82
C ASP A 46 -0.01 -17.15 -10.77
N PHE A 47 -1.05 -17.20 -9.93
CA PHE A 47 -1.21 -16.27 -8.82
C PHE A 47 -0.07 -16.38 -7.80
N ILE A 48 0.29 -17.61 -7.40
CA ILE A 48 1.40 -17.83 -6.48
C ILE A 48 2.73 -17.34 -7.08
N ASN A 49 2.97 -17.58 -8.37
CA ASN A 49 4.16 -17.11 -9.06
C ASN A 49 4.23 -15.58 -9.13
N LEU A 50 3.11 -14.92 -9.45
CA LEU A 50 3.00 -13.46 -9.45
C LEU A 50 3.39 -12.90 -8.07
N PHE A 51 2.76 -13.39 -7.00
CA PHE A 51 3.06 -12.97 -5.64
C PHE A 51 4.51 -13.25 -5.23
N ALA A 52 5.02 -14.43 -5.59
CA ALA A 52 6.39 -14.82 -5.30
C ALA A 52 7.42 -13.95 -6.03
N GLN A 53 7.08 -13.45 -7.22
CA GLN A 53 7.88 -12.48 -7.95
C GLN A 53 7.84 -11.11 -7.26
N MET A 54 6.63 -10.62 -6.93
CA MET A 54 6.42 -9.32 -6.28
C MET A 54 7.12 -9.20 -4.93
N TYR A 55 7.10 -10.27 -4.14
CA TYR A 55 7.61 -10.29 -2.77
C TYR A 55 8.82 -11.22 -2.59
N ARG A 56 9.63 -11.40 -3.64
CA ARG A 56 10.75 -12.36 -3.66
C ARG A 56 11.71 -12.25 -2.45
N ARG A 57 11.95 -11.03 -1.95
CA ARG A 57 12.83 -10.75 -0.79
C ARG A 57 12.15 -10.89 0.58
N PHE A 58 10.85 -11.13 0.61
CA PHE A 58 10.10 -11.42 1.82
C PHE A 58 9.93 -12.93 2.04
N ARG A 59 10.52 -13.79 1.21
CA ARG A 59 10.40 -15.25 1.39
C ARG A 59 10.91 -15.66 2.77
N GLY A 60 10.03 -16.28 3.56
CA GLY A 60 10.39 -16.83 4.85
C GLY A 60 11.20 -18.12 4.68
N ASP A 61 12.31 -18.23 5.39
CA ASP A 61 13.14 -19.44 5.45
C ASP A 61 12.65 -20.44 6.52
N GLY A 62 11.57 -20.13 7.24
CA GLY A 62 11.01 -20.94 8.32
C GLY A 62 11.90 -21.04 9.57
N SER A 63 13.04 -20.33 9.61
CA SER A 63 14.07 -20.52 10.64
C SER A 63 13.90 -19.58 11.84
N SER A 64 13.15 -18.50 11.68
CA SER A 64 12.91 -17.51 12.73
C SER A 64 11.68 -17.82 13.54
N VAL A 65 11.81 -17.72 14.87
CA VAL A 65 10.69 -17.73 15.81
C VAL A 65 9.74 -16.60 15.44
N ALA A 66 8.50 -16.95 15.07
CA ALA A 66 7.44 -15.99 14.82
C ALA A 66 7.04 -15.35 16.15
N THR A 67 7.07 -14.02 16.23
CA THR A 67 6.58 -13.27 17.39
C THR A 67 5.05 -13.15 17.41
N GLN A 68 4.40 -13.48 16.29
CA GLN A 68 2.96 -13.42 16.09
C GLN A 68 2.45 -14.73 15.47
N PRO A 69 1.19 -15.13 15.69
CA PRO A 69 0.60 -16.25 14.96
C PRO A 69 0.63 -15.96 13.45
N PRO A 70 0.90 -16.96 12.61
CA PRO A 70 0.90 -16.77 11.16
C PRO A 70 -0.51 -16.43 10.68
N ILE A 71 -0.60 -15.56 9.67
CA ILE A 71 -1.83 -15.33 8.93
C ILE A 71 -1.88 -16.22 7.69
N GLU A 72 -3.03 -16.86 7.47
CA GLU A 72 -3.28 -17.68 6.29
C GLU A 72 -4.28 -17.00 5.36
N PHE A 73 -3.93 -16.99 4.09
CA PHE A 73 -4.74 -16.51 3.00
C PHE A 73 -4.93 -17.64 1.98
N PHE A 74 -6.16 -17.88 1.53
CA PHE A 74 -6.41 -18.89 0.50
C PHE A 74 -7.28 -18.34 -0.63
N LEU A 75 -6.68 -18.20 -1.81
CA LEU A 75 -7.40 -17.94 -3.05
C LEU A 75 -7.78 -19.26 -3.75
N LYS A 76 -9.06 -19.57 -3.85
CA LYS A 76 -9.56 -20.59 -4.79
C LYS A 76 -10.01 -19.87 -6.06
N ALA A 77 -9.12 -19.82 -7.03
CA ALA A 77 -9.33 -19.18 -8.32
C ALA A 77 -10.22 -20.02 -9.25
N ASN A 78 -10.17 -21.35 -9.17
CA ASN A 78 -10.92 -22.20 -10.09
C ASN A 78 -12.41 -22.24 -9.69
N PRO A 79 -13.36 -21.90 -10.59
CA PRO A 79 -14.80 -21.96 -10.30
C PRO A 79 -15.33 -23.38 -10.04
N ASP A 80 -14.60 -24.44 -10.40
CA ASP A 80 -14.95 -25.85 -10.13
C ASP A 80 -14.94 -26.20 -8.62
N ASN A 81 -14.57 -25.27 -7.74
CA ASN A 81 -14.66 -25.45 -6.30
C ASN A 81 -16.13 -25.53 -5.83
N HIS A 82 -16.38 -25.98 -4.58
CA HIS A 82 -17.74 -26.17 -4.04
C HIS A 82 -18.65 -24.93 -4.06
N GLN A 83 -18.11 -23.72 -4.21
CA GLN A 83 -18.90 -22.49 -4.32
C GLN A 83 -19.28 -22.13 -5.77
N GLY A 84 -18.77 -22.85 -6.78
CA GLY A 84 -19.11 -22.61 -8.19
C GLY A 84 -18.55 -21.30 -8.76
N ARG A 85 -17.66 -20.62 -8.01
CA ARG A 85 -17.10 -19.30 -8.33
C ARG A 85 -15.78 -19.10 -7.58
N PRO A 86 -14.91 -18.19 -8.04
CA PRO A 86 -13.67 -17.93 -7.32
C PRO A 86 -13.93 -17.28 -5.95
N ILE A 87 -13.12 -17.66 -4.96
CA ILE A 87 -13.26 -17.17 -3.58
C ILE A 87 -11.91 -16.88 -2.93
N MET A 88 -11.90 -15.92 -2.01
CA MET A 88 -10.80 -15.63 -1.11
C MET A 88 -11.20 -15.98 0.33
N ILE A 89 -10.33 -16.66 1.04
CA ILE A 89 -10.48 -16.96 2.46
C ILE A 89 -9.43 -16.15 3.23
N LEU A 90 -9.89 -15.30 4.14
CA LEU A 90 -9.06 -14.43 4.98
C LEU A 90 -9.52 -14.61 6.42
N ASP A 91 -8.66 -15.06 7.32
CA ASP A 91 -9.00 -15.26 8.75
C ASP A 91 -10.26 -16.11 9.00
N GLY A 92 -10.52 -17.08 8.12
CA GLY A 92 -11.71 -17.94 8.17
C GLY A 92 -12.98 -17.34 7.54
N GLU A 93 -12.96 -16.07 7.12
CA GLU A 93 -14.04 -15.47 6.36
C GLU A 93 -13.92 -15.81 4.88
N VAL A 94 -15.01 -16.32 4.29
CA VAL A 94 -15.08 -16.61 2.85
C VAL A 94 -15.69 -15.42 2.12
N ARG A 95 -14.97 -14.94 1.10
CA ARG A 95 -15.35 -13.79 0.27
C ARG A 95 -15.39 -14.22 -1.19
N SER A 96 -16.50 -13.97 -1.88
CA SER A 96 -16.63 -14.32 -3.30
C SER A 96 -15.92 -13.31 -4.19
N LEU A 97 -15.32 -13.73 -5.30
CA LEU A 97 -14.68 -12.81 -6.24
C LEU A 97 -15.53 -12.79 -7.52
N SER A 98 -16.09 -11.62 -7.82
CA SER A 98 -17.15 -11.47 -8.83
C SER A 98 -16.63 -11.29 -10.24
N ASP A 99 -15.43 -10.71 -10.41
CA ASP A 99 -14.79 -10.50 -11.71
C ASP A 99 -13.58 -11.42 -11.89
N PRO A 100 -13.67 -12.44 -12.75
CA PRO A 100 -12.54 -13.32 -13.06
C PRO A 100 -11.33 -12.60 -13.67
N GLY A 101 -11.52 -11.46 -14.35
CA GLY A 101 -10.44 -10.70 -15.00
C GLY A 101 -9.62 -9.84 -14.06
N LEU A 102 -10.09 -9.62 -12.82
CA LEU A 102 -9.43 -8.83 -11.79
C LEU A 102 -9.12 -9.63 -10.53
N LEU A 103 -9.28 -10.95 -10.59
CA LEU A 103 -9.13 -11.87 -9.46
C LEU A 103 -7.79 -11.71 -8.75
N GLU A 104 -6.68 -11.65 -9.48
CA GLU A 104 -5.37 -11.45 -8.87
C GLU A 104 -5.27 -10.08 -8.18
N GLY A 105 -5.91 -9.03 -8.73
CA GLY A 105 -5.99 -7.70 -8.12
C GLY A 105 -6.73 -7.70 -6.78
N TYR A 106 -7.90 -8.34 -6.74
CA TYR A 106 -8.69 -8.48 -5.51
C TYR A 106 -7.96 -9.26 -4.42
N ALA A 107 -7.41 -10.41 -4.79
CA ALA A 107 -6.64 -11.24 -3.86
C ALA A 107 -5.38 -10.49 -3.41
N TYR A 108 -4.77 -9.73 -4.32
CA TYR A 108 -3.63 -8.88 -4.03
C TYR A 108 -3.90 -7.85 -2.93
N GLU A 109 -4.88 -6.99 -3.14
CA GLU A 109 -5.22 -5.94 -2.18
C GLU A 109 -5.67 -6.54 -0.83
N SER A 110 -6.43 -7.64 -0.87
CA SER A 110 -6.87 -8.33 0.34
C SER A 110 -5.70 -8.82 1.19
N ILE A 111 -4.69 -9.43 0.57
CA ILE A 111 -3.49 -9.91 1.25
C ILE A 111 -2.66 -8.73 1.75
N LEU A 112 -2.42 -7.72 0.90
CA LEU A 112 -1.65 -6.53 1.28
C LEU A 112 -2.26 -5.88 2.53
N ILE A 113 -3.57 -5.60 2.51
CA ILE A 113 -4.28 -5.00 3.64
C ILE A 113 -4.19 -5.90 4.87
N GLY A 114 -4.49 -7.18 4.73
CA GLY A 114 -4.45 -8.13 5.85
C GLY A 114 -3.06 -8.27 6.48
N MET A 115 -2.00 -8.04 5.72
CA MET A 115 -0.62 -7.98 6.22
C MET A 115 -0.31 -6.65 6.90
N VAL A 116 -0.57 -5.51 6.24
CA VAL A 116 -0.20 -4.19 6.79
C VAL A 116 -0.96 -3.86 8.07
N THR A 117 -2.19 -4.38 8.24
CA THR A 117 -2.94 -4.19 9.48
C THR A 117 -2.38 -4.98 10.66
N ARG A 118 -1.53 -5.99 10.43
CA ARG A 118 -1.05 -6.93 11.48
C ARG A 118 0.41 -6.77 11.87
N VAL A 119 1.20 -6.09 11.04
CA VAL A 119 2.58 -5.73 11.40
C VAL A 119 2.54 -4.81 12.63
N ARG A 120 3.24 -5.19 13.70
CA ARG A 120 3.31 -4.41 14.96
C ARG A 120 4.72 -3.97 15.30
N SER A 121 5.73 -4.59 14.71
CA SER A 121 7.13 -4.21 14.93
C SER A 121 7.52 -2.90 14.23
N HIS A 122 6.78 -2.50 13.20
CA HIS A 122 7.07 -1.32 12.38
C HIS A 122 5.84 -0.44 12.22
N VAL A 123 6.06 0.88 12.16
CA VAL A 123 5.05 1.81 11.65
C VAL A 123 5.19 1.86 10.13
N LEU A 124 4.15 1.46 9.41
CA LEU A 124 4.14 1.45 7.95
C LEU A 124 3.47 2.72 7.42
N ILE A 125 4.18 3.46 6.56
CA ILE A 125 3.71 4.73 5.98
C ILE A 125 3.81 4.63 4.45
N HIS A 126 2.80 5.13 3.74
CA HIS A 126 2.81 5.19 2.27
C HIS A 126 3.81 6.24 1.75
N ALA A 127 5.06 5.83 1.60
CA ALA A 127 6.16 6.71 1.19
C ALA A 127 7.24 5.92 0.46
N GLY A 128 7.98 6.61 -0.40
CA GLY A 128 9.20 6.12 -1.02
C GLY A 128 10.35 6.35 -0.08
N VAL A 129 11.36 5.48 -0.14
CA VAL A 129 12.54 5.56 0.71
C VAL A 129 13.78 5.25 -0.11
N VAL A 130 14.74 6.15 -0.02
CA VAL A 130 16.11 5.96 -0.51
C VAL A 130 17.09 6.25 0.62
N SER A 131 18.33 5.81 0.46
CA SER A 131 19.40 6.17 1.38
C SER A 131 20.68 6.58 0.65
N HIS A 132 21.43 7.50 1.21
CA HIS A 132 22.74 7.90 0.71
C HIS A 132 23.69 8.08 1.89
N ASP A 133 24.90 7.52 1.81
CA ASP A 133 25.91 7.58 2.88
C ASP A 133 25.38 7.28 4.30
N GLY A 134 24.54 6.25 4.41
CA GLY A 134 23.95 5.83 5.68
C GLY A 134 22.82 6.74 6.21
N GLN A 135 22.38 7.72 5.43
CA GLN A 135 21.26 8.61 5.75
C GLN A 135 19.99 8.14 5.04
N GLY A 136 18.90 7.93 5.77
CA GLY A 136 17.59 7.59 5.22
C GLY A 136 16.79 8.83 4.82
N ILE A 137 16.19 8.80 3.63
CA ILE A 137 15.37 9.87 3.07
C ILE A 137 13.98 9.30 2.79
N ILE A 138 12.97 9.84 3.47
CA ILE A 138 11.56 9.48 3.26
C ILE A 138 10.93 10.51 2.33
N LEU A 139 10.33 10.02 1.24
CA LEU A 139 9.57 10.79 0.26
C LEU A 139 8.09 10.47 0.42
N ALA A 140 7.36 11.32 1.14
CA ALA A 140 5.90 11.22 1.24
C ALA A 140 5.26 12.06 0.16
N ALA A 141 4.19 11.54 -0.44
CA ALA A 141 3.51 12.21 -1.54
C ALA A 141 2.10 11.64 -1.70
N ASP A 142 1.16 12.50 -2.08
CA ASP A 142 -0.11 12.05 -2.63
C ASP A 142 0.11 11.29 -3.95
N ALA A 143 -0.88 10.49 -4.34
CA ALA A 143 -0.81 9.71 -5.57
C ALA A 143 -0.50 10.61 -6.78
N ARG A 144 0.28 10.08 -7.72
CA ARG A 144 0.66 10.73 -9.00
C ARG A 144 1.52 12.00 -8.89
N HIS A 145 2.04 12.35 -7.70
CA HIS A 145 3.03 13.44 -7.52
C HIS A 145 4.48 13.04 -7.85
N GLY A 146 4.68 11.99 -8.66
CA GLY A 146 6.01 11.62 -9.16
C GLY A 146 6.91 10.85 -8.18
N LYS A 147 6.41 10.37 -7.04
CA LYS A 147 7.19 9.64 -6.00
C LYS A 147 8.07 8.51 -6.55
N THR A 148 7.47 7.52 -7.22
CA THR A 148 8.22 6.39 -7.80
C THR A 148 9.24 6.87 -8.84
N THR A 149 8.88 7.88 -9.65
CA THR A 149 9.79 8.48 -10.64
C THR A 149 10.98 9.16 -9.97
N LEU A 150 10.76 9.92 -8.90
CA LEU A 150 11.82 10.59 -8.14
C LEU A 150 12.71 9.58 -7.40
N VAL A 151 12.13 8.53 -6.80
CA VAL A 151 12.89 7.41 -6.20
C VAL A 151 13.85 6.81 -7.23
N LEU A 152 13.36 6.47 -8.42
CA LEU A 152 14.17 5.88 -9.48
C LEU A 152 15.24 6.84 -10.01
N GLU A 153 14.93 8.13 -10.13
CA GLU A 153 15.92 9.15 -10.49
C GLU A 153 17.04 9.29 -9.44
N LEU A 154 16.71 9.25 -8.15
CA LEU A 154 17.72 9.28 -7.08
C LEU A 154 18.58 8.01 -7.09
N VAL A 155 17.96 6.84 -7.33
CA VAL A 155 18.71 5.58 -7.50
C VAL A 155 19.65 5.65 -8.70
N ARG A 156 19.21 6.23 -9.81
CA ARG A 156 20.06 6.49 -10.99
C ARG A 156 21.27 7.36 -10.64
N ARG A 157 21.10 8.30 -9.70
CA ARG A 157 22.14 9.20 -9.17
C ARG A 157 23.02 8.59 -8.08
N GLY A 158 22.85 7.31 -7.75
CA GLY A 158 23.72 6.58 -6.82
C GLY A 158 23.14 6.38 -5.41
N PHE A 159 21.94 6.88 -5.14
CA PHE A 159 21.22 6.54 -3.91
C PHE A 159 20.89 5.05 -3.88
N ARG A 160 20.80 4.48 -2.69
CA ARG A 160 20.32 3.12 -2.49
C ARG A 160 18.80 3.10 -2.35
N PHE A 161 18.16 2.12 -2.97
CA PHE A 161 16.72 1.91 -2.89
C PHE A 161 16.34 1.15 -1.62
N LEU A 162 15.36 1.64 -0.89
CA LEU A 162 14.74 0.90 0.23
C LEU A 162 13.30 0.50 -0.12
N SER A 163 12.53 1.40 -0.74
CA SER A 163 11.12 1.19 -1.07
C SER A 163 10.59 2.30 -2.01
N ASP A 164 9.58 2.04 -2.83
CA ASP A 164 8.81 3.09 -3.52
C ASP A 164 7.39 3.29 -2.95
N GLU A 165 6.96 2.42 -2.04
CA GLU A 165 5.56 2.34 -1.60
C GLU A 165 5.38 2.41 -0.09
N MET A 166 6.28 1.79 0.67
CA MET A 166 6.17 1.64 2.13
C MET A 166 7.46 2.07 2.82
N ALA A 167 7.41 3.13 3.60
CA ALA A 167 8.43 3.41 4.61
C ALA A 167 8.11 2.60 5.87
N ALA A 168 8.98 1.64 6.20
CA ALA A 168 8.83 0.79 7.37
C ALA A 168 9.72 1.28 8.51
N LEU A 169 9.15 2.03 9.45
CA LEU A 169 9.88 2.57 10.60
C LEU A 169 9.91 1.55 11.74
N GLY A 170 11.09 1.02 12.05
CA GLY A 170 11.31 0.07 13.14
C GLY A 170 11.09 0.73 14.50
N ARG A 171 10.19 0.18 15.32
CA ARG A 171 9.88 0.73 16.66
C ARG A 171 11.02 0.56 17.64
N ALA A 172 11.74 -0.55 17.53
CA ALA A 172 12.81 -0.91 18.45
C ALA A 172 14.12 -0.17 18.16
N ASP A 173 14.53 -0.09 16.89
CA ASP A 173 15.83 0.45 16.48
C ASP A 173 15.74 1.87 15.88
N ARG A 174 14.53 2.39 15.67
CA ARG A 174 14.25 3.74 15.15
C ARG A 174 14.86 3.98 13.76
N LYS A 175 15.06 2.91 12.99
CA LYS A 175 15.54 2.98 11.59
C LYS A 175 14.39 2.85 10.61
N VAL A 176 14.57 3.35 9.40
CA VAL A 176 13.74 2.96 8.27
C VAL A 176 14.34 1.71 7.63
N HIS A 177 13.53 0.67 7.54
CA HIS A 177 13.91 -0.63 6.98
C HIS A 177 13.51 -0.72 5.51
N PRO A 178 14.26 -1.47 4.68
CA PRO A 178 13.84 -1.75 3.33
C PRO A 178 12.49 -2.48 3.29
N PHE A 179 11.64 -2.09 2.34
CA PHE A 179 10.43 -2.83 1.96
C PHE A 179 10.51 -3.15 0.45
N PRO A 180 11.39 -4.07 0.04
CA PRO A 180 11.82 -4.18 -1.36
C PRO A 180 10.92 -5.10 -2.18
N ARG A 181 9.65 -4.73 -2.29
CA ARG A 181 8.74 -5.33 -3.27
C ARG A 181 9.18 -4.96 -4.69
N SER A 182 8.80 -5.77 -5.67
CA SER A 182 8.93 -5.35 -7.07
C SER A 182 8.06 -4.13 -7.35
N LEU A 183 8.62 -3.17 -8.08
CA LEU A 183 8.01 -1.91 -8.44
C LEU A 183 6.97 -2.15 -9.55
N ARG A 184 5.87 -1.40 -9.49
CA ARG A 184 4.86 -1.34 -10.56
C ARG A 184 5.06 -0.07 -11.37
N VAL A 185 5.86 -0.15 -12.42
CA VAL A 185 6.39 1.02 -13.14
C VAL A 185 5.64 1.26 -14.45
N ARG A 186 5.31 2.53 -14.74
CA ARG A 186 4.75 2.93 -16.04
C ARG A 186 5.88 3.08 -17.06
N GLN A 187 5.60 2.83 -18.34
CA GLN A 187 6.59 3.01 -19.41
C GLN A 187 7.25 4.41 -19.38
N GLY A 188 6.44 5.47 -19.29
CA GLY A 188 6.95 6.85 -19.24
C GLY A 188 7.87 7.12 -18.03
N THR A 189 7.69 6.41 -16.90
CA THR A 189 8.61 6.53 -15.76
C THR A 189 9.99 5.97 -16.12
N LEU A 190 10.05 4.81 -16.79
CA LEU A 190 11.31 4.23 -17.25
C LEU A 190 12.01 5.12 -18.29
N GLU A 191 11.25 5.71 -19.21
CA GLU A 191 11.78 6.65 -20.20
C GLU A 191 12.37 7.90 -19.55
N LEU A 192 11.63 8.53 -18.62
CA LEU A 192 12.07 9.74 -17.90
C LEU A 192 13.32 9.51 -17.04
N THR A 193 13.49 8.28 -16.53
CA THR A 193 14.62 7.90 -15.67
C THR A 193 15.73 7.20 -16.44
N GLY A 194 15.64 7.11 -17.78
CA GLY A 194 16.69 6.51 -18.61
C GLY A 194 16.88 5.00 -18.40
N PHE A 195 15.82 4.29 -18.03
CA PHE A 195 15.77 2.83 -17.86
C PHE A 195 14.80 2.18 -18.87
N ALA A 196 14.59 2.77 -20.04
CA ALA A 196 13.61 2.27 -21.02
C ALA A 196 13.91 0.83 -21.48
N GLU A 197 15.18 0.45 -21.52
CA GLU A 197 15.65 -0.86 -21.96
C GLU A 197 15.19 -2.01 -21.06
N VAL A 198 14.95 -1.77 -19.76
CA VAL A 198 14.54 -2.82 -18.83
C VAL A 198 13.07 -3.22 -19.01
N ALA A 199 12.29 -2.45 -19.78
CA ALA A 199 10.93 -2.81 -20.16
C ALA A 199 10.88 -4.03 -21.10
N ALA A 200 11.97 -4.31 -21.83
CA ALA A 200 12.01 -5.38 -22.82
C ALA A 200 11.87 -6.76 -22.16
N GLY A 201 10.72 -7.41 -22.37
CA GLY A 201 10.43 -8.73 -21.80
C GLY A 201 10.01 -8.72 -20.32
N ALA A 202 9.86 -7.54 -19.72
CA ALA A 202 9.35 -7.41 -18.37
C ALA A 202 7.86 -7.81 -18.31
N PRO A 203 7.43 -8.60 -17.31
CA PRO A 203 6.03 -8.94 -17.16
C PRO A 203 5.22 -7.68 -16.83
N THR A 204 3.97 -7.66 -17.28
CA THR A 204 3.02 -6.59 -16.97
C THR A 204 1.90 -7.12 -16.10
N TRP A 205 1.46 -6.29 -15.16
CA TRP A 205 0.33 -6.58 -14.30
C TRP A 205 -0.48 -5.30 -14.08
N LEU A 206 -1.78 -5.35 -14.39
CA LEU A 206 -2.69 -4.20 -14.35
C LEU A 206 -2.12 -2.97 -15.12
N GLY A 207 -1.59 -3.21 -16.32
CA GLY A 207 -1.09 -2.17 -17.22
C GLY A 207 0.23 -1.50 -16.80
N LYS A 208 0.96 -2.07 -15.83
CA LYS A 208 2.28 -1.59 -15.38
C LYS A 208 3.31 -2.70 -15.47
N TYR A 209 4.56 -2.37 -15.76
CA TYR A 209 5.66 -3.31 -15.68
C TYR A 209 5.90 -3.71 -14.23
N LEU A 210 6.15 -4.98 -13.99
CA LEU A 210 6.55 -5.50 -12.69
C LEU A 210 8.05 -5.79 -12.72
N LEU A 211 8.82 -4.94 -12.05
CA LEU A 211 10.28 -4.94 -12.11
C LEU A 211 10.90 -4.93 -10.72
N ASP A 212 11.93 -5.73 -10.54
CA ASP A 212 12.78 -5.62 -9.37
C ASP A 212 13.71 -4.42 -9.46
N ILE A 213 14.04 -3.80 -8.33
CA ILE A 213 15.04 -2.73 -8.36
C ILE A 213 16.41 -3.23 -8.87
N GLU A 214 16.78 -4.48 -8.58
CA GLU A 214 18.05 -5.05 -9.06
C GLU A 214 18.01 -5.39 -10.56
N GLU A 215 16.82 -5.51 -11.16
CA GLU A 215 16.65 -5.59 -12.62
C GLU A 215 16.75 -4.21 -13.27
N ILE A 216 16.27 -3.16 -12.59
CA ILE A 216 16.38 -1.76 -13.06
C ILE A 216 17.81 -1.24 -12.93
N LYS A 217 18.41 -1.39 -11.74
CA LYS A 217 19.74 -0.90 -11.40
C LYS A 217 20.43 -1.90 -10.46
N PRO A 218 21.27 -2.81 -10.99
CA PRO A 218 21.99 -3.78 -10.19
C PRO A 218 22.87 -3.14 -9.10
N GLY A 219 22.89 -3.76 -7.93
CA GLY A 219 23.63 -3.35 -6.74
C GLY A 219 23.09 -2.08 -6.09
N SER A 220 21.83 -1.71 -6.32
CA SER A 220 21.23 -0.47 -5.78
C SER A 220 20.43 -0.69 -4.50
N MET A 221 20.17 -1.93 -4.10
CA MET A 221 19.47 -2.22 -2.85
C MET A 221 20.20 -1.64 -1.63
N GLY A 222 19.44 -0.97 -0.76
CA GLY A 222 19.93 -0.43 0.51
C GLY A 222 19.63 -1.31 1.71
N GLU A 223 20.20 -0.91 2.86
CA GLU A 223 20.00 -1.55 4.16
C GLU A 223 19.21 -0.63 5.10
N ALA A 224 18.87 -1.13 6.30
CA ALA A 224 18.19 -0.33 7.30
C ALA A 224 19.08 0.81 7.84
N VAL A 225 18.58 2.04 7.78
CA VAL A 225 19.33 3.26 8.12
C VAL A 225 18.50 4.20 9.01
N PRO A 226 19.14 5.06 9.83
CA PRO A 226 18.44 6.12 10.54
C PRO A 226 17.73 7.08 9.56
N VAL A 227 16.57 7.61 9.96
CA VAL A 227 15.90 8.65 9.17
C VAL A 227 16.62 9.98 9.40
N SER A 228 17.12 10.57 8.32
CA SER A 228 17.81 11.87 8.35
C SER A 228 17.03 12.97 7.65
N HIS A 229 16.20 12.61 6.66
CA HIS A 229 15.43 13.57 5.87
C HIS A 229 14.00 13.10 5.65
N ILE A 230 13.05 14.03 5.74
CA ILE A 230 11.66 13.83 5.32
C ILE A 230 11.31 14.92 4.32
N ILE A 231 10.85 14.51 3.15
CA ILE A 231 10.47 15.40 2.07
C ILE A 231 9.04 15.07 1.66
N ILE A 232 8.15 16.05 1.81
CA ILE A 232 6.74 15.96 1.41
C ILE A 232 6.61 16.59 0.03
N LEU A 233 6.21 15.80 -0.96
CA LEU A 233 5.91 16.30 -2.31
C LEU A 233 4.52 16.93 -2.31
N GLN A 234 4.41 18.16 -2.78
CA GLN A 234 3.16 18.92 -2.86
C GLN A 234 3.00 19.58 -4.22
N ASP A 235 1.76 19.83 -4.64
CA ASP A 235 1.49 20.62 -5.83
C ASP A 235 1.93 22.09 -5.61
N PRO A 236 2.60 22.74 -6.58
CA PRO A 236 2.90 24.17 -6.52
C PRO A 236 1.69 25.07 -6.19
N ALA A 237 0.49 24.71 -6.65
CA ALA A 237 -0.75 25.44 -6.35
C ALA A 237 -1.13 25.37 -4.86
N GLU A 238 -0.85 24.25 -4.20
CA GLU A 238 -1.04 24.08 -2.75
C GLU A 238 0.05 24.83 -1.96
N ALA A 239 1.28 24.84 -2.48
CA ALA A 239 2.43 25.53 -1.87
C ALA A 239 2.26 27.06 -1.76
N GLN A 240 1.48 27.66 -2.67
CA GLN A 240 1.24 29.10 -2.74
C GLN A 240 0.12 29.59 -1.80
N GLY A 241 -0.48 28.70 -1.00
CA GLY A 241 -1.49 29.09 -0.02
C GLY A 241 -2.74 29.67 -0.68
N VAL A 242 -3.09 29.21 -1.90
CA VAL A 242 -4.46 29.34 -2.39
C VAL A 242 -5.31 28.70 -1.31
N MET A 243 -6.00 29.53 -0.51
CA MET A 243 -6.86 29.04 0.55
C MET A 243 -7.72 27.95 -0.06
N GLN A 244 -7.55 26.70 0.41
CA GLN A 244 -8.58 25.71 0.20
C GLN A 244 -9.83 26.36 0.81
N ASP A 245 -10.75 26.76 -0.06
CA ASP A 245 -12.08 27.11 0.36
C ASP A 245 -12.56 26.00 1.31
N ASN A 246 -13.27 26.37 2.39
CA ASN A 246 -13.84 25.43 3.37
C ASN A 246 -14.85 24.44 2.73
N SER A 247 -14.94 24.40 1.39
CA SER A 247 -15.64 23.41 0.58
C SER A 247 -15.00 22.03 0.54
N GLY A 248 -13.79 21.84 1.11
CA GLY A 248 -13.13 20.53 1.25
C GLY A 248 -12.34 20.09 0.02
N GLN A 249 -11.45 19.12 0.21
CA GLN A 249 -10.57 18.56 -0.82
C GLN A 249 -11.36 17.66 -1.76
N GLU A 250 -11.14 17.77 -3.07
CA GLU A 250 -11.69 16.81 -4.04
C GLU A 250 -10.92 15.49 -3.94
N VAL A 251 -11.66 14.39 -3.92
CA VAL A 251 -11.17 13.02 -3.86
C VAL A 251 -11.80 12.26 -5.02
N CYS A 252 -10.97 11.54 -5.77
CA CYS A 252 -11.43 10.61 -6.80
C CYS A 252 -11.00 9.20 -6.43
N VAL A 253 -11.94 8.26 -6.42
CA VAL A 253 -11.69 6.85 -6.16
C VAL A 253 -12.09 6.09 -7.42
N LEU A 254 -11.09 5.55 -8.12
CA LEU A 254 -11.30 4.68 -9.27
C LEU A 254 -11.61 3.29 -8.74
N VAL A 255 -12.79 2.79 -9.08
CA VAL A 255 -13.27 1.47 -8.72
C VAL A 255 -13.54 0.62 -9.95
N ASP A 256 -13.48 -0.70 -9.78
CA ASP A 256 -13.76 -1.64 -10.86
C ASP A 256 -15.24 -1.80 -11.16
N ARG A 257 -16.13 -1.49 -10.20
CA ARG A 257 -17.58 -1.51 -10.36
C ARG A 257 -18.28 -0.71 -9.26
N GLN A 258 -19.58 -0.51 -9.42
CA GLN A 258 -20.46 0.16 -8.47
C GLN A 258 -21.90 -0.32 -8.66
N ASP A 259 -22.66 -0.29 -7.58
CA ASP A 259 -24.11 -0.49 -7.57
C ASP A 259 -24.79 0.61 -6.76
N GLU A 260 -26.11 0.78 -6.92
CA GLU A 260 -26.84 1.85 -6.22
C GLU A 260 -26.79 1.70 -4.70
N PHE A 261 -26.73 0.47 -4.16
CA PHE A 261 -26.66 0.27 -2.71
C PHE A 261 -25.34 0.80 -2.14
N PHE A 262 -24.22 0.54 -2.82
CA PHE A 262 -22.92 1.12 -2.51
C PHE A 262 -22.93 2.65 -2.65
N LEU A 263 -23.44 3.18 -3.76
CA LEU A 263 -23.46 4.62 -3.99
C LEU A 263 -24.32 5.33 -2.94
N ASP A 264 -25.44 4.76 -2.53
CA ASP A 264 -26.29 5.29 -1.46
C ASP A 264 -25.56 5.29 -0.11
N ALA A 265 -24.80 4.24 0.22
CA ALA A 265 -23.98 4.22 1.43
C ALA A 265 -22.91 5.32 1.41
N VAL A 266 -22.26 5.57 0.27
CA VAL A 266 -21.30 6.67 0.11
C VAL A 266 -21.98 8.03 0.25
N ARG A 267 -23.18 8.21 -0.33
CA ARG A 267 -23.96 9.46 -0.23
C ARG A 267 -24.44 9.77 1.20
N GLN A 268 -24.63 8.74 2.03
CA GLN A 268 -25.05 8.91 3.43
C GLN A 268 -23.93 9.37 4.37
N ASN A 269 -22.68 9.38 3.89
CA ASN A 269 -21.56 9.89 4.66
C ASN A 269 -21.64 11.43 4.75
N GLU A 270 -21.81 11.97 5.96
CA GLU A 270 -22.02 13.41 6.19
C GLU A 270 -20.87 14.31 5.72
N ASP A 271 -19.65 13.76 5.63
CA ASP A 271 -18.47 14.49 5.17
C ASP A 271 -18.29 14.43 3.64
N VAL A 272 -19.09 13.64 2.92
CA VAL A 272 -19.08 13.54 1.45
C VAL A 272 -20.00 14.58 0.84
N ARG A 273 -19.46 15.40 -0.07
CA ARG A 273 -20.21 16.42 -0.82
C ARG A 273 -20.01 16.25 -2.32
N ASP A 274 -20.97 16.68 -3.11
CA ASP A 274 -20.89 16.72 -4.58
C ASP A 274 -20.46 15.39 -5.24
N LEU A 275 -20.93 14.25 -4.71
CA LEU A 275 -20.61 12.94 -5.30
C LEU A 275 -21.10 12.85 -6.75
N ARG A 276 -20.17 12.56 -7.65
CA ARG A 276 -20.38 12.31 -9.08
C ARG A 276 -19.73 10.97 -9.43
N VAL A 277 -20.33 10.28 -10.38
CA VAL A 277 -19.79 9.02 -10.90
C VAL A 277 -19.49 9.21 -12.38
N GLU A 278 -18.24 9.05 -12.75
CA GLU A 278 -17.76 9.10 -14.13
C GLU A 278 -17.45 7.66 -14.56
N ALA A 279 -18.29 7.06 -15.41
CA ALA A 279 -18.08 5.71 -15.92
C ALA A 279 -17.18 5.74 -17.17
N ASP A 280 -16.17 4.88 -17.21
CA ASP A 280 -15.27 4.67 -18.35
C ASP A 280 -15.15 3.17 -18.66
N GLY A 281 -15.95 2.72 -19.62
CA GLY A 281 -16.09 1.30 -19.93
C GLY A 281 -16.66 0.52 -18.74
N ASN A 282 -15.89 -0.48 -18.26
CA ASN A 282 -16.26 -1.27 -17.09
C ASN A 282 -15.81 -0.61 -15.77
N LEU A 283 -14.96 0.41 -15.81
CA LEU A 283 -14.44 1.08 -14.62
C LEU A 283 -15.29 2.29 -14.26
N SER A 284 -15.23 2.73 -13.01
CA SER A 284 -15.94 3.93 -12.58
C SER A 284 -15.16 4.75 -11.58
N THR A 285 -15.19 6.07 -11.76
CA THR A 285 -14.53 7.02 -10.88
C THR A 285 -15.58 7.71 -10.03
N LEU A 286 -15.53 7.50 -8.72
CA LEU A 286 -16.29 8.26 -7.74
C LEU A 286 -15.53 9.56 -7.47
N ARG A 287 -16.12 10.70 -7.81
CA ARG A 287 -15.56 12.03 -7.54
C ARG A 287 -16.42 12.74 -6.50
N PHE A 288 -15.83 13.16 -5.39
CA PHE A 288 -16.54 13.88 -4.32
C PHE A 288 -15.62 14.87 -3.61
N ARG A 289 -16.18 15.76 -2.81
CA ARG A 289 -15.44 16.68 -1.93
C ARG A 289 -15.59 16.26 -0.47
N ALA A 290 -14.50 16.36 0.28
CA ALA A 290 -14.47 16.07 1.71
C ALA A 290 -13.54 17.02 2.47
N THR A 291 -14.01 17.58 3.58
CA THR A 291 -13.18 18.38 4.50
C THR A 291 -12.16 17.53 5.25
N ARG A 292 -12.51 16.25 5.50
CA ARG A 292 -11.66 15.25 6.14
C ARG A 292 -11.36 14.10 5.18
N ALA A 293 -10.70 14.40 4.06
CA ALA A 293 -10.49 13.47 2.95
C ALA A 293 -9.93 12.09 3.38
N ASN A 294 -8.94 12.04 4.27
CA ASN A 294 -8.37 10.78 4.78
C ASN A 294 -9.39 9.94 5.54
N PHE A 295 -10.18 10.58 6.41
CA PHE A 295 -11.20 9.91 7.19
C PHE A 295 -12.32 9.37 6.29
N VAL A 296 -12.79 10.19 5.35
CA VAL A 296 -13.80 9.79 4.38
C VAL A 296 -13.31 8.66 3.48
N LEU A 297 -12.08 8.77 2.97
CA LEU A 297 -11.48 7.71 2.15
C LEU A 297 -11.43 6.39 2.91
N SER A 298 -11.03 6.38 4.18
CA SER A 298 -10.99 5.16 4.98
C SER A 298 -12.37 4.52 5.16
N GLN A 299 -13.44 5.32 5.25
CA GLN A 299 -14.80 4.83 5.30
C GLN A 299 -15.27 4.28 3.95
N ILE A 300 -14.92 4.96 2.85
CA ILE A 300 -15.26 4.49 1.50
C ILE A 300 -14.49 3.19 1.19
N GLU A 301 -13.22 3.07 1.56
CA GLU A 301 -12.46 1.83 1.42
C GLU A 301 -13.07 0.69 2.26
N ALA A 302 -13.63 1.00 3.44
CA ALA A 302 -14.38 0.04 4.23
C ALA A 302 -15.68 -0.40 3.54
N LEU A 303 -16.44 0.55 2.96
CA LEU A 303 -17.63 0.25 2.16
C LEU A 303 -17.28 -0.56 0.91
N CYS A 304 -16.25 -0.17 0.16
CA CYS A 304 -15.76 -0.93 -1.00
C CYS A 304 -15.46 -2.37 -0.60
N ARG A 305 -14.83 -2.58 0.56
CA ARG A 305 -14.54 -3.92 1.07
C ARG A 305 -15.78 -4.71 1.43
N GLU A 306 -16.75 -4.09 2.10
CA GLU A 306 -18.04 -4.71 2.45
C GLU A 306 -18.81 -5.12 1.18
N HIS A 307 -18.79 -4.27 0.15
CA HIS A 307 -19.49 -4.49 -1.10
C HIS A 307 -18.67 -5.25 -2.16
N GLN A 308 -17.42 -5.62 -1.86
CA GLN A 308 -16.48 -6.29 -2.76
C GLN A 308 -16.20 -5.52 -4.05
N ILE A 309 -15.85 -4.25 -3.90
CA ILE A 309 -15.46 -3.32 -4.95
C ILE A 309 -13.95 -3.06 -4.81
N LEU A 310 -13.21 -3.23 -5.89
CA LEU A 310 -11.77 -3.00 -5.92
C LEU A 310 -11.49 -1.52 -6.10
N VAL A 311 -10.74 -0.93 -5.17
CA VAL A 311 -10.15 0.39 -5.38
C VAL A 311 -8.89 0.21 -6.23
N LEU A 312 -8.93 0.71 -7.46
CA LEU A 312 -7.86 0.59 -8.45
C LEU A 312 -6.88 1.76 -8.38
N ASP A 313 -7.37 2.94 -8.02
CA ASP A 313 -6.55 4.14 -7.83
C ASP A 313 -7.31 5.14 -6.94
N VAL A 314 -6.57 5.97 -6.21
CA VAL A 314 -7.12 7.08 -5.44
C VAL A 314 -6.31 8.32 -5.74
N THR A 315 -6.97 9.41 -6.11
CA THR A 315 -6.33 10.70 -6.33
C THR A 315 -7.00 11.79 -5.50
N ARG A 316 -6.23 12.77 -5.04
CA ARG A 316 -6.72 13.89 -4.24
C ARG A 316 -6.30 15.22 -4.87
N GLY A 317 -7.06 16.27 -4.61
CA GLY A 317 -6.83 17.61 -5.15
C GLY A 317 -7.78 17.96 -6.30
N ALA A 318 -7.97 19.27 -6.51
CA ALA A 318 -8.79 19.79 -7.60
C ALA A 318 -8.08 19.54 -8.93
N LYS A 319 -8.71 18.75 -9.81
CA LYS A 319 -8.41 18.49 -11.23
C LYS A 319 -7.06 18.96 -11.81
N ASP A 320 -6.42 17.98 -12.42
CA ASP A 320 -5.14 17.95 -13.14
C ASP A 320 -3.95 17.60 -12.24
N HIS A 321 -3.31 16.47 -12.55
CA HIS A 321 -2.03 16.13 -11.94
C HIS A 321 -1.07 17.29 -12.14
N PRO A 322 -0.14 17.52 -11.18
CA PRO A 322 0.87 18.54 -11.37
C PRO A 322 1.50 18.38 -12.74
N THR A 323 1.56 19.46 -13.53
CA THR A 323 2.10 19.40 -14.90
C THR A 323 3.61 19.14 -14.90
N PHE A 324 4.27 19.32 -13.74
CA PHE A 324 5.72 19.30 -13.57
C PHE A 324 6.46 20.35 -14.42
N GLU A 325 5.74 21.34 -14.98
CA GLU A 325 6.32 22.43 -15.79
C GLU A 325 6.76 23.64 -14.93
N THR A 326 6.22 23.76 -13.72
CA THR A 326 6.61 24.82 -12.77
C THR A 326 7.92 24.44 -12.08
N PRO A 327 8.88 25.36 -11.92
CA PRO A 327 10.15 25.07 -11.26
C PRO A 327 9.97 24.44 -9.88
N ALA A 328 10.80 23.44 -9.58
CA ALA A 328 10.77 22.79 -8.29
C ALA A 328 11.29 23.74 -7.20
N ALA A 329 10.71 23.68 -6.01
CA ALA A 329 11.12 24.53 -4.89
C ALA A 329 11.10 23.74 -3.58
N LEU A 330 12.12 23.95 -2.75
CA LEU A 330 12.25 23.30 -1.45
C LEU A 330 12.10 24.31 -0.32
N LYS A 331 11.27 23.98 0.68
CA LYS A 331 11.03 24.82 1.85
C LYS A 331 11.12 23.98 3.12
N SER A 332 11.92 24.44 4.09
CA SER A 332 11.99 23.79 5.40
C SER A 332 10.65 23.90 6.15
N ILE A 333 10.27 22.84 6.86
CA ILE A 333 9.06 22.79 7.68
C ILE A 333 9.37 22.29 9.09
N PRO A 334 8.51 22.58 10.09
CA PRO A 334 8.63 21.99 11.42
C PRO A 334 8.47 20.46 11.40
N GLY A 335 9.24 19.76 12.21
CA GLY A 335 9.16 18.29 12.31
C GLY A 335 7.77 17.79 12.75
N SER A 336 7.02 18.57 13.53
CA SER A 336 5.64 18.26 13.89
C SER A 336 4.69 18.26 12.69
N GLN A 337 4.93 19.15 11.72
CA GLN A 337 4.17 19.18 10.47
C GLN A 337 4.51 17.95 9.62
N ALA A 338 5.79 17.61 9.49
CA ALA A 338 6.22 16.38 8.79
C ALA A 338 5.63 15.11 9.43
N ALA A 339 5.64 15.01 10.76
CA ALA A 339 5.06 13.88 11.48
C ALA A 339 3.55 13.76 11.24
N MET A 340 2.83 14.88 11.08
CA MET A 340 1.41 14.87 10.73
C MET A 340 1.19 14.34 9.31
N GLU A 341 2.03 14.76 8.35
CA GLU A 341 1.93 14.22 6.97
C GLU A 341 2.29 12.74 6.89
N LEU A 342 3.27 12.28 7.67
CA LEU A 342 3.55 10.86 7.78
C LEU A 342 2.39 10.08 8.43
N LEU A 343 1.73 10.65 9.44
CA LEU A 343 0.54 10.07 10.06
C LEU A 343 -0.62 9.97 9.05
N ASN A 344 -0.79 10.96 8.16
CA ASN A 344 -1.77 10.91 7.07
C ASN A 344 -1.50 9.76 6.09
N GLY A 345 -0.23 9.37 5.92
CA GLY A 345 0.17 8.22 5.12
C GLY A 345 0.18 6.88 5.86
N PHE A 346 -0.16 6.84 7.16
CA PHE A 346 -0.11 5.63 7.97
C PHE A 346 -1.02 4.52 7.42
N GLN A 347 -0.46 3.31 7.31
CA GLN A 347 -1.13 2.17 6.70
C GLN A 347 -1.85 1.29 7.72
N GLY A 348 -2.97 0.70 7.29
CA GLY A 348 -3.86 -0.11 8.12
C GLY A 348 -4.92 0.70 8.89
N GLY A 349 -4.73 2.01 9.06
CA GLY A 349 -5.74 2.92 9.60
C GLY A 349 -6.35 2.43 10.92
N TYR A 350 -7.68 2.54 11.05
CA TYR A 350 -8.41 2.08 12.24
C TYR A 350 -8.38 0.55 12.44
N MET A 351 -8.08 -0.22 11.38
CA MET A 351 -7.96 -1.67 11.43
C MET A 351 -6.57 -2.14 11.88
N SER A 352 -5.63 -1.22 12.08
CA SER A 352 -4.26 -1.55 12.47
C SER A 352 -4.21 -2.14 13.88
N GLU A 353 -3.72 -3.36 14.02
CA GLU A 353 -3.43 -4.00 15.30
C GLU A 353 -2.34 -3.23 16.07
N LEU A 354 -1.40 -2.59 15.36
CA LEU A 354 -0.44 -1.68 15.96
C LEU A 354 -1.17 -0.53 16.67
N LEU A 355 -2.06 0.17 15.96
CA LEU A 355 -2.81 1.28 16.55
C LEU A 355 -3.68 0.81 17.74
N ASN A 356 -4.41 -0.29 17.57
CA ASN A 356 -5.37 -0.75 18.58
C ASN A 356 -4.69 -1.38 19.80
N THR A 357 -3.70 -2.25 19.60
CA THR A 357 -3.08 -3.04 20.67
C THR A 357 -1.96 -2.27 21.37
N GLU A 358 -1.11 -1.60 20.60
CA GLU A 358 0.12 -0.98 21.15
C GLU A 358 -0.12 0.48 21.55
N PHE A 359 -1.02 1.18 20.85
CA PHE A 359 -1.35 2.57 21.13
C PHE A 359 -2.77 2.77 21.71
N GLY A 360 -3.51 1.69 21.97
CA GLY A 360 -4.83 1.73 22.59
C GLY A 360 -5.87 2.48 21.75
N GLY A 361 -5.76 2.42 20.42
CA GLY A 361 -6.64 3.13 19.49
C GLY A 361 -6.37 4.64 19.39
N SER A 362 -5.33 5.16 20.07
CA SER A 362 -5.08 6.60 20.14
C SER A 362 -4.16 7.10 19.03
N SER A 363 -4.73 7.78 18.03
CA SER A 363 -3.95 8.45 16.98
C SER A 363 -2.99 9.52 17.54
N ALA A 364 -3.34 10.13 18.67
CA ALA A 364 -2.45 11.08 19.35
C ALA A 364 -1.18 10.40 19.90
N ARG A 365 -1.30 9.19 20.47
CA ARG A 365 -0.12 8.42 20.92
C ARG A 365 0.73 7.94 19.75
N LEU A 366 0.09 7.52 18.66
CA LEU A 366 0.80 7.16 17.43
C LEU A 366 1.55 8.38 16.84
N PHE A 367 0.93 9.55 16.83
CA PHE A 367 1.58 10.80 16.41
C PHE A 367 2.81 11.13 17.28
N MET A 368 2.69 10.98 18.61
CA MET A 368 3.81 11.20 19.52
C MET A 368 4.97 10.22 19.26
N GLU A 369 4.67 8.94 19.01
CA GLU A 369 5.68 7.95 18.67
C GLU A 369 6.36 8.29 17.33
N LEU A 370 5.58 8.63 16.29
CA LEU A 370 6.13 9.06 15.00
C LEU A 370 7.03 10.28 15.15
N SER A 371 6.56 11.29 15.88
CA SER A 371 7.34 12.51 16.17
C SER A 371 8.66 12.20 16.88
N ALA A 372 8.66 11.22 17.79
CA ALA A 372 9.88 10.76 18.45
C ALA A 372 10.80 9.97 17.50
N MET A 373 10.26 9.15 16.61
CA MET A 373 11.05 8.40 15.60
C MET A 373 11.76 9.33 14.61
N VAL A 374 11.10 10.42 14.20
CA VAL A 374 11.61 11.31 13.15
C VAL A 374 12.13 12.65 13.67
N GLY A 375 12.21 12.82 15.00
CA GLY A 375 12.50 14.11 15.62
C GLY A 375 13.88 14.70 15.31
N GLN A 376 14.81 13.91 14.78
CA GLN A 376 16.14 14.35 14.35
C GLN A 376 16.24 14.61 12.83
N ALA A 377 15.18 14.33 12.08
CA ALA A 377 15.20 14.48 10.63
C ALA A 377 15.02 15.94 10.20
N ASN A 378 15.79 16.36 9.20
CA ASN A 378 15.55 17.61 8.49
C ASN A 378 14.30 17.45 7.62
N CYS A 379 13.31 18.33 7.80
CA CYS A 379 12.00 18.21 7.18
C CYS A 379 11.76 19.32 6.15
N TYR A 380 11.21 18.93 4.99
CA TYR A 380 10.98 19.84 3.87
C TYR A 380 9.65 19.57 3.17
N HIS A 381 9.05 20.61 2.62
CA HIS A 381 8.13 20.50 1.50
C HIS A 381 8.91 20.72 0.20
N LEU A 382 8.68 19.86 -0.79
CA LEU A 382 9.15 19.99 -2.15
C LEU A 382 7.95 20.23 -3.06
N SER A 383 7.83 21.44 -3.61
CA SER A 383 6.89 21.72 -4.69
C SER A 383 7.34 20.98 -5.93
N VAL A 384 6.47 20.13 -6.48
CA VAL A 384 6.83 19.28 -7.62
C VAL A 384 7.04 20.11 -8.89
N GLY A 385 8.03 19.71 -9.69
CA GLY A 385 8.48 20.40 -10.90
C GLY A 385 9.27 19.47 -11.81
N PRO A 386 10.12 19.98 -12.72
CA PRO A 386 10.93 19.13 -13.59
C PRO A 386 11.76 18.12 -12.78
N LEU A 387 11.76 16.86 -13.22
CA LEU A 387 12.37 15.75 -12.48
C LEU A 387 13.83 16.00 -12.06
N HIS A 388 14.62 16.59 -12.95
CA HIS A 388 16.03 16.88 -12.69
C HIS A 388 16.20 17.91 -11.57
N GLU A 389 15.38 18.98 -11.54
CA GLU A 389 15.39 20.00 -10.49
C GLU A 389 14.97 19.43 -9.13
N MET A 390 13.91 18.62 -9.11
CA MET A 390 13.48 17.96 -7.88
C MET A 390 14.61 17.10 -7.30
N ALA A 391 15.27 16.31 -8.14
CA ALA A 391 16.37 15.46 -7.71
C ALA A 391 17.61 16.28 -7.30
N ASP A 392 17.92 17.40 -7.98
CA ASP A 392 19.00 18.32 -7.60
C ASP A 392 18.75 18.91 -6.20
N LEU A 393 17.52 19.31 -5.91
CA LEU A 393 17.13 19.83 -4.58
C LEU A 393 17.30 18.76 -3.50
N VAL A 394 16.88 17.52 -3.75
CA VAL A 394 17.10 16.41 -2.79
C VAL A 394 18.59 16.16 -2.57
N CYS A 395 19.39 16.09 -3.63
CA CYS A 395 20.84 15.91 -3.53
C CYS A 395 21.50 17.03 -2.70
N SER A 396 21.06 18.28 -2.93
CA SER A 396 21.62 19.46 -2.26
C SER A 396 21.44 19.45 -0.73
N VAL A 397 20.32 18.92 -0.23
CA VAL A 397 20.06 18.87 1.23
C VAL A 397 20.68 17.65 1.89
N VAL A 398 20.89 16.56 1.16
CA VAL A 398 21.57 15.36 1.66
C VAL A 398 23.10 15.54 1.66
N GLY A 399 23.62 16.50 0.87
CA GLY A 399 25.03 16.86 0.82
C GLY A 399 25.82 16.10 -0.23
N THR A 400 25.22 15.85 -1.40
CA THR A 400 25.72 14.94 -2.45
C THR A 400 25.92 15.63 -3.79
#